data_AF-A0A3F2UAQ6-F1
#
_entry.id   AF-A0A3F2UAQ6-F1
#
_cell.length_a   1.000
_cell.length_b   1.000
_cell.length_c   1.000
_cell.angle_alpha   90.00
_cell.angle_beta   90.00
_cell.angle_gamma   90.00
#
_symmetry.space_group_name_H-M   'P 1'
#
loop_
_entity.id
_entity.type
_entity.pdbx_description
1 polymer ?
#
loop_
_entity_poly.entity_id
_entity_poly.type
_entity_poly.pdbx_seq_one_letter_code
_entity_poly.pdbx_strand_id
1 'polypeptide(L)'
;MAAAPKDAAAAAALAPKSGPSLVVQLGALVVMTLAAAGMGWVSGGFMNPGKSGAEAAGHAPAGAHEAKSGGHGDAPPASETVVPLGAITTSIASPSDVWVRMEVSIVLDKPQGEELPGVIQQDLLAYIRTVKMHEIEGASGFRHLKQSLEERAAIRSDGHVKQVLIRTLLFE
;
A
#
# COMPACT_ATOMS: atom_id res chain seq x y z
N MET A 1 13.48 -95.02 6.47
CA MET A 1 14.71 -95.25 5.70
C MET A 1 14.69 -94.26 4.54
N ALA A 2 15.72 -93.39 4.46
CA ALA A 2 16.07 -92.54 3.31
C ALA A 2 15.02 -91.51 2.87
N ALA A 3 15.31 -90.34 2.31
CA ALA A 3 16.51 -89.53 2.16
C ALA A 3 16.01 -88.14 1.67
N ALA A 4 16.81 -87.12 1.97
CA ALA A 4 16.97 -85.80 1.34
C ALA A 4 16.68 -85.68 -0.19
N PRO A 5 16.86 -84.51 -0.86
CA PRO A 5 16.74 -83.07 -0.50
C PRO A 5 16.14 -82.21 -1.66
N LYS A 6 16.34 -80.86 -1.59
CA LYS A 6 16.60 -79.92 -2.73
C LYS A 6 15.37 -79.59 -3.62
N ASP A 7 15.06 -78.33 -3.93
CA ASP A 7 15.89 -77.31 -4.57
C ASP A 7 15.27 -75.89 -4.48
N ALA A 8 16.14 -74.92 -4.75
CA ALA A 8 15.88 -73.64 -5.43
C ALA A 8 15.01 -72.58 -4.69
N ALA A 9 15.63 -71.59 -4.06
CA ALA A 9 16.10 -70.35 -4.71
C ALA A 9 14.97 -69.39 -5.10
N ALA A 10 14.85 -68.29 -4.35
CA ALA A 10 14.98 -66.94 -4.90
C ALA A 10 15.00 -65.93 -3.75
N ALA A 11 16.17 -65.32 -3.58
CA ALA A 11 16.33 -64.11 -2.80
C ALA A 11 15.59 -62.95 -3.47
N ALA A 12 14.90 -62.14 -2.67
CA ALA A 12 14.74 -60.72 -2.94
C ALA A 12 15.04 -59.99 -1.64
N ALA A 13 16.28 -59.49 -1.55
CA ALA A 13 16.76 -58.67 -0.44
C ALA A 13 15.98 -57.35 -0.40
N LEU A 14 15.32 -57.07 0.72
CA LEU A 14 14.83 -55.72 1.04
C LEU A 14 16.00 -54.92 1.61
N ALA A 15 16.61 -54.07 0.77
CA ALA A 15 17.62 -53.13 1.20
C ALA A 15 17.01 -52.02 2.09
N PRO A 16 17.70 -51.58 3.17
CA PRO A 16 17.21 -50.53 4.04
C PRO A 16 17.31 -49.16 3.33
N LYS A 17 16.21 -48.41 3.30
CA LYS A 17 16.19 -47.03 2.80
C LYS A 17 16.84 -46.11 3.83
N SER A 18 18.05 -45.63 3.54
CA SER A 18 18.72 -44.57 4.30
C SER A 18 17.96 -43.25 4.10
N GLY A 19 17.41 -42.69 5.19
CA GLY A 19 16.87 -41.34 5.18
C GLY A 19 17.95 -40.30 4.85
N PRO A 20 17.59 -39.11 4.36
CA PRO A 20 18.56 -38.06 4.05
C PRO A 20 19.38 -37.73 5.30
N SER A 21 20.71 -37.77 5.17
CA SER A 21 21.65 -37.38 6.23
C SER A 21 21.31 -35.98 6.77
N LEU A 22 21.45 -35.77 8.08
CA LEU A 22 21.14 -34.51 8.76
C LEU A 22 21.90 -33.32 8.13
N VAL A 23 23.08 -33.58 7.57
CA VAL A 23 23.87 -32.60 6.81
C VAL A 23 23.19 -32.16 5.51
N VAL A 24 22.53 -33.09 4.80
CA VAL A 24 21.77 -32.80 3.58
C VAL A 24 20.52 -31.99 3.91
N GLN A 25 19.87 -32.28 5.04
CA GLN A 25 18.71 -31.51 5.51
C GLN A 25 19.09 -30.07 5.89
N LEU A 26 20.18 -29.89 6.64
CA LEU A 26 20.71 -28.55 6.97
C LEU A 26 21.12 -27.78 5.71
N GLY A 27 21.79 -28.43 4.77
CA GLY A 27 22.15 -27.82 3.49
C GLY A 27 20.92 -27.36 2.70
N ALA A 28 19.89 -28.21 2.59
CA ALA A 28 18.65 -27.86 1.91
C ALA A 28 17.91 -26.69 2.60
N LEU A 29 17.88 -26.66 3.94
CA LEU A 29 17.24 -25.59 4.71
C LEU A 29 17.93 -24.23 4.49
N VAL A 30 19.26 -24.21 4.49
CA VAL A 30 20.04 -22.99 4.23
C VAL A 30 19.77 -22.46 2.82
N VAL A 31 19.75 -23.34 1.82
CA VAL A 31 19.45 -22.95 0.42
C VAL A 31 18.04 -22.38 0.31
N MET A 32 17.04 -23.02 0.93
CA MET A 32 15.66 -22.51 0.93
C MET A 32 15.53 -21.15 1.61
N THR A 33 16.26 -20.92 2.70
CA THR A 33 16.24 -19.65 3.43
C THR A 33 16.86 -18.53 2.61
N LEU A 34 17.99 -18.80 1.93
CA LEU A 34 18.63 -17.85 1.03
C LEU A 34 17.75 -17.51 -0.19
N ALA A 35 17.05 -18.52 -0.74
CA ALA A 35 16.12 -18.30 -1.84
C ALA A 35 14.92 -17.41 -1.42
N ALA A 36 14.36 -17.64 -0.22
CA ALA A 36 13.28 -16.82 0.33
C ALA A 36 13.71 -15.37 0.58
N ALA A 37 14.90 -15.16 1.15
CA ALA A 37 15.47 -13.83 1.36
C ALA A 37 15.74 -13.09 0.03
N GLY A 38 16.23 -13.80 -0.98
CA GLY A 38 16.46 -13.23 -2.33
C GLY A 38 15.17 -12.75 -3.01
N MET A 39 14.06 -13.45 -2.81
CA MET A 39 12.77 -13.09 -3.39
C MET A 39 12.21 -11.78 -2.81
N GLY A 40 12.43 -11.54 -1.50
CA GLY A 40 12.08 -10.28 -0.84
C GLY A 40 12.92 -9.09 -1.34
N TRP A 41 14.21 -9.29 -1.57
CA TRP A 41 15.11 -8.25 -2.07
C TRP A 41 14.80 -7.84 -3.52
N VAL A 42 14.51 -8.81 -4.38
CA VAL A 42 14.12 -8.54 -5.78
C VAL A 42 12.80 -7.76 -5.82
N SER A 43 11.81 -8.14 -5.01
CA SER A 43 10.52 -7.44 -4.96
C SER A 43 10.66 -6.02 -4.37
N GLY A 44 11.51 -5.83 -3.35
CA GLY A 44 11.81 -4.52 -2.78
C GLY A 44 12.59 -3.58 -3.72
N GLY A 45 13.45 -4.13 -4.59
CA GLY A 45 14.21 -3.36 -5.58
C GLY A 45 13.35 -2.71 -6.67
N PHE A 46 12.15 -3.24 -6.94
CA PHE A 46 11.23 -2.64 -7.91
C PHE A 46 10.36 -1.51 -7.34
N MET A 47 10.39 -1.27 -6.03
CA MET A 47 9.48 -0.33 -5.35
C MET A 47 10.12 1.00 -4.89
N ASN A 48 11.38 1.30 -5.24
CA ASN A 48 12.03 2.51 -4.69
C ASN A 48 12.93 3.29 -5.67
N PRO A 49 12.38 4.14 -6.54
CA PRO A 49 13.10 5.27 -7.10
C PRO A 49 12.90 6.50 -6.20
N GLY A 50 13.62 6.57 -5.08
CA GLY A 50 13.79 7.84 -4.37
C GLY A 50 13.56 7.80 -2.87
N LYS A 51 14.55 7.28 -2.15
CA LYS A 51 15.24 7.94 -1.01
C LYS A 51 16.10 6.89 -0.32
N SER A 52 17.39 6.94 -0.63
CA SER A 52 18.45 6.50 0.27
C SER A 52 18.98 7.79 0.95
N GLY A 53 19.15 7.86 2.26
CA GLY A 53 18.99 6.80 3.23
C GLY A 53 19.30 7.26 4.65
N ALA A 54 19.40 6.27 5.53
CA ALA A 54 20.23 6.32 6.72
C ALA A 54 21.27 5.20 6.59
N GLU A 55 22.52 5.64 6.35
CA GLU A 55 23.83 5.10 6.76
C GLU A 55 24.17 3.62 6.46
N ALA A 56 25.32 3.26 5.87
CA ALA A 56 26.64 3.86 5.97
C ALA A 56 27.57 3.52 4.77
N ALA A 57 28.53 4.43 4.52
CA ALA A 57 29.79 4.31 3.78
C ALA A 57 29.72 3.82 2.31
N GLY A 58 30.09 4.58 1.28
CA GLY A 58 31.07 5.65 1.18
C GLY A 58 32.05 5.30 0.06
N HIS A 59 31.78 5.72 -1.18
CA HIS A 59 32.74 6.12 -2.23
C HIS A 59 32.01 6.30 -3.57
N ALA A 60 32.06 7.51 -4.11
CA ALA A 60 31.93 7.76 -5.55
C ALA A 60 33.26 7.35 -6.23
N PRO A 61 33.30 7.09 -7.56
CA PRO A 61 33.29 8.22 -8.49
C PRO A 61 32.53 8.01 -9.82
N ALA A 62 32.20 9.17 -10.40
CA ALA A 62 32.18 9.55 -11.81
C ALA A 62 31.99 8.48 -12.92
N GLY A 63 31.05 8.79 -13.82
CA GLY A 63 31.01 8.22 -15.16
C GLY A 63 29.84 8.79 -15.95
N ALA A 64 30.08 9.89 -16.64
CA ALA A 64 29.17 10.44 -17.64
C ALA A 64 28.92 9.42 -18.75
N HIS A 65 27.67 9.31 -19.22
CA HIS A 65 27.45 9.12 -20.65
C HIS A 65 26.09 9.66 -21.06
N GLU A 66 26.16 10.64 -21.95
CA GLU A 66 25.06 11.17 -22.73
C GLU A 66 24.43 10.05 -23.58
N ALA A 67 23.11 10.08 -23.69
CA ALA A 67 22.41 9.62 -24.88
C ALA A 67 21.15 10.47 -25.06
N LYS A 68 21.27 11.51 -25.89
CA LYS A 68 20.11 12.14 -26.52
C LYS A 68 19.66 11.28 -27.70
N SER A 69 18.38 10.96 -27.73
CA SER A 69 17.49 10.91 -28.91
C SER A 69 16.14 10.42 -28.38
N GLY A 70 14.98 10.99 -28.67
CA GLY A 70 14.52 12.02 -29.59
C GLY A 70 13.01 12.14 -29.29
N GLY A 71 12.44 13.33 -29.43
CA GLY A 71 11.13 13.67 -28.89
C GLY A 71 9.97 12.80 -29.38
N HIS A 72 8.99 12.60 -28.50
CA HIS A 72 7.67 13.24 -28.58
C HIS A 72 7.36 13.71 -27.16
N GLY A 73 7.05 15.00 -27.01
CA GLY A 73 6.68 15.57 -25.72
C GLY A 73 5.31 15.07 -25.30
N ASP A 74 5.28 13.90 -24.68
CA ASP A 74 4.26 13.61 -23.68
C ASP A 74 4.81 14.21 -22.38
N ALA A 75 4.13 15.25 -21.89
CA ALA A 75 4.43 15.77 -20.56
C ALA A 75 4.39 14.58 -19.58
N PRO A 76 5.30 14.48 -18.60
CA PRO A 76 5.21 13.45 -17.59
C PRO A 76 3.77 13.43 -17.03
N PRO A 77 3.14 12.25 -16.85
CA PRO A 77 1.81 12.20 -16.28
C PRO A 77 1.83 13.02 -15.00
N ALA A 78 0.90 13.99 -14.91
CA ALA A 78 0.78 14.86 -13.75
C ALA A 78 0.81 13.96 -12.51
N SER A 79 1.84 14.12 -11.68
CA SER A 79 2.03 13.25 -10.52
C SER A 79 1.01 13.66 -9.47
N GLU A 80 -0.15 13.01 -9.54
CA GLU A 80 -1.20 13.18 -8.54
C GLU A 80 -0.63 12.89 -7.15
N THR A 81 -0.81 13.83 -6.24
CA THR A 81 -0.28 13.74 -4.89
C THR A 81 -1.43 13.58 -3.90
N VAL A 82 -1.43 12.48 -3.15
CA VAL A 82 -2.41 12.24 -2.09
C VAL A 82 -1.92 12.88 -0.79
N VAL A 83 -2.69 13.83 -0.26
CA VAL A 83 -2.37 14.53 0.99
C VAL A 83 -3.44 14.23 2.04
N PRO A 84 -3.09 13.61 3.19
CA PRO A 84 -4.04 13.45 4.28
C PRO A 84 -4.36 14.78 4.95
N LEU A 85 -5.63 15.00 5.29
CA LEU A 85 -6.06 16.11 6.12
C LEU A 85 -6.01 15.70 7.60
N GLY A 86 -5.97 16.68 8.50
CA GLY A 86 -6.18 16.41 9.91
C GLY A 86 -7.57 15.79 10.16
N ALA A 87 -7.65 14.88 11.13
CA ALA A 87 -8.92 14.27 11.51
C ALA A 87 -9.93 15.36 11.93
N ILE A 88 -11.17 15.23 11.45
CA ILE A 88 -12.28 16.13 11.78
C ILE A 88 -13.17 15.43 12.80
N THR A 89 -13.41 16.07 13.94
CA THR A 89 -14.32 15.59 14.97
C THR A 89 -15.25 16.73 15.39
N THR A 90 -16.56 16.57 15.18
CA THR A 90 -17.58 17.58 15.50
C THR A 90 -18.97 16.95 15.57
N SER A 91 -19.93 17.65 16.17
CA SER A 91 -21.35 17.33 16.03
C SER A 91 -21.92 17.76 14.67
N ILE A 92 -23.00 17.11 14.25
CA ILE A 92 -23.82 17.50 13.09
C ILE A 92 -24.93 18.49 13.51
N ALA A 93 -25.67 19.03 12.53
CA ALA A 93 -26.71 20.02 12.79
C ALA A 93 -27.95 19.42 13.47
N SER A 94 -28.32 18.20 13.10
CA SER A 94 -29.46 17.50 13.71
C SER A 94 -29.35 15.98 13.52
N PRO A 95 -29.48 15.19 14.60
CA PRO A 95 -29.61 15.65 15.99
C PRO A 95 -28.23 16.13 16.54
N SER A 96 -28.22 17.12 17.43
CA SER A 96 -26.99 17.81 17.87
C SER A 96 -26.15 17.02 18.88
N ASP A 97 -26.67 15.90 19.37
CA ASP A 97 -26.04 14.95 20.28
C ASP A 97 -25.20 13.88 19.55
N VAL A 98 -25.38 13.72 18.23
CA VAL A 98 -24.59 12.80 17.41
C VAL A 98 -23.23 13.42 17.06
N TRP A 99 -22.17 12.67 17.34
CA TRP A 99 -20.79 13.05 17.02
C TRP A 99 -20.33 12.37 15.74
N VAL A 100 -19.57 13.11 14.93
CA VAL A 100 -18.94 12.61 13.71
C VAL A 100 -17.44 12.65 13.87
N ARG A 101 -16.79 11.54 13.53
CA ARG A 101 -15.36 11.48 13.29
C ARG A 101 -15.08 11.11 11.84
N MET A 102 -14.34 11.95 11.16
CA MET A 102 -14.05 11.82 9.73
C MET A 102 -12.55 11.97 9.45
N GLU A 103 -11.98 11.02 8.72
CA GLU A 103 -10.60 11.04 8.25
C GLU A 103 -10.58 11.05 6.72
N VAL A 104 -9.92 12.07 6.16
CA VAL A 104 -10.03 12.41 4.73
C VAL A 104 -8.64 12.63 4.14
N SER A 105 -8.47 12.29 2.87
CA SER A 105 -7.33 12.74 2.06
C SER A 105 -7.81 13.41 0.78
N ILE A 106 -7.03 14.36 0.29
CA ILE A 106 -7.26 15.04 -0.98
C ILE A 106 -6.25 14.57 -2.01
N VAL A 107 -6.66 14.49 -3.27
CA VAL A 107 -5.78 14.23 -4.41
C VAL A 107 -5.54 15.55 -5.12
N LEU A 108 -4.28 15.99 -5.16
CA LEU A 108 -3.85 17.22 -5.82
C LEU A 108 -3.26 16.92 -7.20
N ASP A 109 -3.57 17.75 -8.19
CA ASP A 109 -2.99 17.64 -9.54
C ASP A 109 -1.51 18.02 -9.62
N LYS A 110 -1.06 18.87 -8.70
CA LYS A 110 0.34 19.25 -8.49
C LYS A 110 0.56 19.60 -7.03
N PRO A 111 1.81 19.57 -6.53
CA PRO A 111 2.13 20.06 -5.19
C PRO A 111 1.60 21.47 -4.96
N GLN A 112 0.99 21.70 -3.79
CA GLN A 112 0.44 22.97 -3.33
C GLN A 112 1.16 23.44 -2.06
N GLY A 113 0.90 24.67 -1.62
CA GLY A 113 1.44 25.19 -0.36
C GLY A 113 1.00 24.38 0.85
N GLU A 114 1.85 24.33 1.88
CA GLU A 114 1.62 23.53 3.10
C GLU A 114 0.39 23.97 3.91
N GLU A 115 -0.09 25.20 3.69
CA GLU A 115 -1.28 25.77 4.35
C GLU A 115 -2.60 25.25 3.76
N LEU A 116 -2.62 24.84 2.48
CA LEU A 116 -3.85 24.49 1.76
C LEU A 116 -4.65 23.35 2.44
N PRO A 117 -4.02 22.25 2.88
CA PRO A 117 -4.73 21.20 3.63
C PRO A 117 -5.46 21.73 4.87
N GLY A 118 -4.87 22.67 5.61
CA GLY A 118 -5.48 23.28 6.79
C GLY A 118 -6.72 24.11 6.43
N VAL A 119 -6.63 24.93 5.37
CA VAL A 119 -7.76 25.72 4.86
C VAL A 119 -8.93 24.84 4.42
N ILE A 120 -8.64 23.76 3.69
CA ILE A 120 -9.66 22.79 3.27
C ILE A 120 -10.28 22.12 4.50
N GLN A 121 -9.47 21.62 5.44
CA GLN A 121 -9.97 20.96 6.64
C GLN A 121 -10.93 21.87 7.44
N GLN A 122 -10.60 23.15 7.60
CA GLN A 122 -11.47 24.13 8.28
C GLN A 122 -12.82 24.31 7.57
N ASP A 123 -12.81 24.39 6.25
CA ASP A 123 -14.04 24.49 5.47
C ASP A 123 -14.90 23.22 5.56
N LEU A 124 -14.28 22.04 5.47
CA LEU A 124 -14.98 20.76 5.60
C LEU A 124 -15.57 20.60 7.00
N LEU A 125 -14.84 21.00 8.06
CA LEU A 125 -15.36 21.01 9.43
C LEU A 125 -16.60 21.91 9.54
N ALA A 126 -16.53 23.13 9.01
CA ALA A 126 -17.65 24.05 9.02
C ALA A 126 -18.87 23.48 8.28
N TYR A 127 -18.65 22.78 7.17
CA TYR A 127 -19.70 22.11 6.43
C TYR A 127 -20.36 20.97 7.20
N ILE A 128 -19.59 20.05 7.79
CA ILE A 128 -20.14 18.90 8.53
C ILE A 128 -21.08 19.36 9.67
N ARG A 129 -20.77 20.49 10.32
CA ARG A 129 -21.64 21.10 11.35
C ARG A 129 -23.02 21.54 10.87
N THR A 130 -23.23 21.63 9.55
CA THR A 130 -24.50 22.02 8.94
C THR A 130 -25.33 20.84 8.42
N VAL A 131 -24.70 19.67 8.31
CA VAL A 131 -25.31 18.44 7.77
C VAL A 131 -26.32 17.86 8.76
N LYS A 132 -27.40 17.26 8.26
CA LYS A 132 -28.37 16.52 9.07
C LYS A 132 -28.26 15.01 8.83
N MET A 133 -28.59 14.20 9.84
CA MET A 133 -28.42 12.74 9.78
C MET A 133 -29.13 12.11 8.57
N HIS A 134 -30.38 12.47 8.32
CA HIS A 134 -31.15 11.95 7.19
C HIS A 134 -30.61 12.32 5.80
N GLU A 135 -29.74 13.33 5.69
CA GLU A 135 -29.14 13.74 4.40
C GLU A 135 -27.97 12.81 4.00
N ILE A 136 -27.37 12.14 4.99
CA ILE A 136 -26.15 11.32 4.83
C ILE A 136 -26.37 9.84 5.09
N GLU A 137 -27.61 9.46 5.44
CA GLU A 137 -28.00 8.07 5.62
C GLU A 137 -28.02 7.29 4.30
N GLY A 138 -27.51 6.05 4.37
CA GLY A 138 -27.50 5.12 3.25
C GLY A 138 -26.51 5.48 2.12
N ALA A 139 -26.54 4.67 1.05
CA ALA A 139 -25.56 4.78 -0.04
C ALA A 139 -25.68 6.09 -0.84
N SER A 140 -26.90 6.58 -1.06
CA SER A 140 -27.10 7.84 -1.79
C SER A 140 -26.67 9.04 -0.96
N GLY A 141 -27.00 9.07 0.34
CA GLY A 141 -26.57 10.14 1.25
C GLY A 141 -25.05 10.23 1.33
N PHE A 142 -24.36 9.09 1.46
CA PHE A 142 -22.89 9.06 1.42
C PHE A 142 -22.30 9.61 0.11
N ARG A 143 -22.90 9.30 -1.05
CA ARG A 143 -22.43 9.85 -2.34
C ARG A 143 -22.61 11.37 -2.42
N HIS A 144 -23.75 11.88 -1.96
CA HIS A 144 -23.98 13.32 -1.92
C HIS A 144 -23.02 14.02 -0.96
N LEU A 145 -22.79 13.45 0.23
CA LEU A 145 -21.79 13.94 1.17
C LEU A 145 -20.41 14.02 0.50
N LYS A 146 -19.95 12.92 -0.11
CA LYS A 146 -18.66 12.88 -0.81
C LYS A 146 -18.59 13.96 -1.91
N GLN A 147 -19.62 14.11 -2.72
CA GLN A 147 -19.66 15.12 -3.78
C GLN A 147 -19.57 16.55 -3.19
N SER A 148 -20.28 16.85 -2.11
CA SER A 148 -20.20 18.15 -1.45
C SER A 148 -18.82 18.41 -0.83
N LEU A 149 -18.16 17.39 -0.27
CA LEU A 149 -16.78 17.51 0.21
C LEU A 149 -15.81 17.78 -0.95
N GLU A 150 -15.98 17.11 -2.09
CA GLU A 150 -15.17 17.31 -3.30
C GLU A 150 -15.35 18.72 -3.87
N GLU A 151 -16.59 19.17 -4.02
CA GLU A 151 -16.91 20.51 -4.52
C GLU A 151 -16.28 21.59 -3.63
N ARG A 152 -16.42 21.46 -2.31
CA ARG A 152 -15.82 22.38 -1.34
C ARG A 152 -14.30 22.38 -1.39
N ALA A 153 -13.67 21.20 -1.42
CA ALA A 153 -12.22 21.10 -1.52
C ALA A 153 -11.71 21.69 -2.85
N ALA A 154 -12.43 21.51 -3.95
CA ALA A 154 -12.12 22.13 -5.24
C ALA A 154 -12.22 23.66 -5.17
N ILE A 155 -13.30 24.21 -4.57
CA ILE A 155 -13.46 25.67 -4.39
C ILE A 155 -12.34 26.26 -3.54
N ARG A 156 -11.95 25.59 -2.45
CA ARG A 156 -10.88 26.08 -1.54
C ARG A 156 -9.48 25.95 -2.11
N SER A 157 -9.31 25.18 -3.18
CA SER A 157 -8.02 24.92 -3.82
C SER A 157 -7.91 25.51 -5.23
N ASP A 158 -8.83 26.38 -5.64
CA ASP A 158 -8.91 26.92 -7.00
C ASP A 158 -8.91 25.82 -8.09
N GLY A 159 -9.51 24.67 -7.77
CA GLY A 159 -9.63 23.51 -8.66
C GLY A 159 -8.44 22.54 -8.66
N HIS A 160 -7.45 22.71 -7.77
CA HIS A 160 -6.31 21.82 -7.67
C HIS A 160 -6.62 20.46 -7.03
N VAL A 161 -7.65 20.38 -6.19
CA VAL A 161 -8.16 19.10 -5.68
C VAL A 161 -9.00 18.41 -6.75
N LYS A 162 -8.59 17.21 -7.17
CA LYS A 162 -9.31 16.38 -8.15
C LYS A 162 -10.24 15.35 -7.51
N GLN A 163 -9.92 14.91 -6.31
CA GLN A 163 -10.70 13.90 -5.61
C GLN A 163 -10.56 14.05 -4.09
N VAL A 164 -11.60 13.65 -3.38
CA VAL A 164 -11.60 13.50 -1.93
C VAL A 164 -11.81 12.02 -1.58
N LEU A 165 -10.90 11.50 -0.76
CA LEU A 165 -10.88 10.11 -0.30
C LEU A 165 -11.28 10.07 1.17
N ILE A 166 -12.46 9.53 1.46
CA ILE A 166 -12.93 9.32 2.83
C ILE A 166 -12.36 7.98 3.31
N ARG A 167 -11.45 8.01 4.29
CA ARG A 167 -10.82 6.81 4.87
C ARG A 167 -11.64 6.23 6.01
N THR A 168 -12.23 7.11 6.81
CA THR A 168 -13.04 6.74 7.96
C THR A 168 -14.14 7.77 8.13
N LEU A 169 -15.36 7.29 8.38
CA LEU A 169 -16.52 8.09 8.71
C LEU A 169 -17.34 7.31 9.75
N LEU A 170 -17.40 7.85 10.96
CA LEU A 170 -18.07 7.24 12.10
C LEU A 170 -19.07 8.22 12.69
N PHE A 171 -20.18 7.69 13.16
CA PHE A 171 -21.25 8.40 13.87
C PHE A 171 -21.41 7.74 15.25
N GLU A 172 -21.42 8.55 16.30
CA GLU A 172 -21.55 8.13 17.71
C GLU A 172 -22.73 8.82 18.38
#